data_AF-A0A510L5B4-F1
#
_entry.id   AF-A0A510L5B4-F1
#
_cell.length_a   1.000
_cell.length_b   1.000
_cell.length_c   1.000
_cell.angle_alpha   90.00
_cell.angle_beta   90.00
_cell.angle_gamma   90.00
#
_symmetry.space_group_name_H-M   'P 1'
#
loop_
_entity.id
_entity.type
_entity.pdbx_description
1 polymer ?
#
loop_
_entity_poly.entity_id
_entity_poly.type
_entity_poly.pdbx_seq_one_letter_code
_entity_poly.pdbx_strand_id
1 'polypeptide(L)' 'MKKLISIVIFLITCIFSFGNDWEFESRGEHLIPLQISNMAIKKEKLEFNLRDDNFMEVSVNFVFDSLSLQNLDMTFLKKS' A
#
# COMPACT_ATOMS: atom_id res chain seq x y z
N MET A 1 -40.47 7.00 27.98
CA MET A 1 -39.20 6.34 28.37
C MET A 1 -38.66 5.38 27.32
N LYS A 2 -39.46 4.44 26.78
CA LYS A 2 -39.03 3.47 25.75
C LYS A 2 -38.40 4.10 24.50
N LYS A 3 -38.96 5.22 24.01
CA LYS A 3 -38.42 5.96 22.85
C LYS A 3 -37.04 6.57 23.12
N LEU A 4 -36.81 7.07 24.34
CA LEU A 4 -35.53 7.67 24.74
C LEU A 4 -34.45 6.59 24.89
N ILE A 5 -34.80 5.45 25.49
CA ILE A 5 -33.94 4.27 25.56
C ILE A 5 -33.54 3.78 24.16
N SER A 6 -34.48 3.73 23.22
CA SER A 6 -34.20 3.34 21.83
C SER A 6 -33.25 4.32 21.12
N ILE A 7 -33.37 5.62 21.39
CA ILE A 7 -32.48 6.65 20.82
C ILE A 7 -31.07 6.50 21.40
N VAL A 8 -30.95 6.26 22.71
CA VAL A 8 -29.65 6.06 23.37
C VAL A 8 -28.96 4.80 22.84
N ILE A 9 -29.70 3.70 22.69
CA ILE A 9 -29.17 2.45 22.12
C ILE A 9 -28.69 2.68 20.67
N PHE A 10 -29.49 3.39 19.86
CA PHE A 10 -29.14 3.72 18.47
C PHE A 10 -27.84 4.55 18.39
N LEU A 11 -27.71 5.58 19.21
CA LEU A 11 -26.51 6.43 19.26
C LEU A 11 -25.26 5.64 19.67
N ILE A 12 -25.38 4.75 20.67
CA ILE A 12 -24.28 3.87 21.09
C ILE A 12 -23.87 2.96 19.93
N THR A 13 -24.82 2.35 19.22
CA THR A 13 -24.50 1.48 18.07
C THR A 13 -23.84 2.24 16.92
N CYS A 14 -24.23 3.49 16.65
CA CYS A 14 -23.60 4.31 15.62
C CYS A 14 -22.11 4.56 15.91
N ILE A 15 -21.74 4.86 17.16
CA ILE A 15 -20.34 5.15 17.52
C ILE A 15 -19.43 3.93 17.24
N PHE A 16 -19.92 2.72 17.49
CA PHE A 16 -19.17 1.49 17.20
C PHE A 16 -19.13 1.12 15.71
N SER A 17 -20.11 1.55 14.91
CA SER A 17 -20.11 1.31 13.46
C SER A 17 -19.15 2.23 12.69
N PHE A 18 -18.92 3.47 13.16
CA PHE A 18 -18.04 4.42 12.47
C PHE A 18 -16.59 4.45 12.99
N GLY A 19 -16.31 3.81 14.13
CA GLY A 19 -14.98 3.84 14.74
C GLY A 19 -13.92 2.96 14.07
N ASN A 20 -14.31 2.08 13.15
CA ASN A 20 -13.43 1.04 12.60
C ASN A 20 -13.15 1.16 11.09
N ASP A 21 -13.62 2.21 10.44
CA ASP A 21 -13.43 2.41 8.99
C ASP A 21 -12.21 3.31 8.67
N TRP A 22 -11.42 3.70 9.66
CA TRP A 22 -10.16 4.43 9.45
C TRP A 22 -9.02 3.46 9.14
N GLU A 23 -9.19 2.66 8.09
CA GLU A 23 -8.14 1.80 7.60
C GLU A 23 -7.32 2.60 6.59
N PHE A 24 -6.17 3.13 7.04
CA PHE A 24 -5.20 3.75 6.14
C PHE A 24 -4.64 2.66 5.21
N GLU A 25 -5.25 2.55 4.03
CA GLU A 25 -4.83 1.61 3.00
C GLU A 25 -3.92 2.32 1.99
N SER A 26 -2.66 1.90 1.92
CA SER A 26 -1.75 2.32 0.86
C SER A 26 -1.68 1.24 -0.21
N ARG A 27 -2.47 1.40 -1.27
CA ARG A 27 -2.33 0.59 -2.48
C ARG A 27 -1.17 1.11 -3.31
N GLY A 28 0.00 0.50 -3.18
CA GLY A 28 1.08 0.69 -4.15
C GLY A 28 0.65 0.18 -5.52
N GLU A 29 0.97 0.92 -6.58
CA GLU A 29 0.83 0.42 -7.94
C GLU A 29 1.84 -0.70 -8.24
N HIS A 30 1.51 -1.59 -9.17
CA HIS A 30 2.43 -2.64 -9.61
C HIS A 30 3.45 -2.06 -10.60
N LEU A 31 4.73 -2.14 -10.26
CA LEU A 31 5.81 -1.77 -11.17
C LEU A 31 5.99 -2.86 -12.22
N ILE A 32 5.65 -2.53 -13.48
CA ILE A 32 5.84 -3.43 -14.62
C ILE A 32 7.12 -2.99 -15.36
N PRO A 33 8.09 -3.89 -15.57
CA PRO A 33 9.24 -3.58 -16.40
C PRO A 33 8.78 -3.32 -17.85
N LEU A 34 9.21 -2.20 -18.43
CA LEU A 34 8.86 -1.84 -19.82
C LEU A 34 9.57 -2.71 -20.86
N GLN A 35 10.73 -3.24 -20.50
CA GLN A 35 11.56 -4.05 -21.37
C GLN A 35 11.59 -5.47 -20.84
N ILE A 36 11.34 -6.43 -21.73
CA ILE A 36 11.52 -7.85 -21.43
C ILE A 36 13.02 -8.06 -21.26
N SER A 37 13.46 -8.18 -20.01
CA SER A 37 14.82 -8.58 -19.69
C SER A 37 14.82 -10.07 -19.33
N ASN A 38 15.91 -10.78 -19.64
CA ASN A 38 16.11 -12.17 -19.20
C ASN A 38 16.53 -12.25 -17.71
N MET A 39 16.22 -11.23 -16.91
CA MET A 39 16.52 -11.17 -15.49
C MET A 39 15.28 -11.50 -14.66
N ALA A 40 15.46 -12.40 -13.69
CA ALA A 40 14.47 -12.66 -12.66
C ALA A 40 14.72 -11.74 -11.46
N ILE A 41 13.64 -11.25 -10.82
CA ILE A 41 13.73 -10.61 -9.51
C ILE A 41 14.15 -11.70 -8.51
N LYS A 42 15.34 -11.54 -7.93
CA LYS A 42 15.86 -12.44 -6.90
C LYS A 42 15.24 -12.11 -5.54
N LYS A 43 15.15 -10.81 -5.24
CA LYS A 43 14.65 -10.32 -3.96
C LYS A 43 14.01 -8.96 -4.13
N GLU A 44 12.90 -8.77 -3.44
CA GLU A 44 12.23 -7.48 -3.28
C GLU A 44 12.30 -7.10 -1.80
N LYS A 45 12.61 -5.83 -1.53
CA LYS A 45 12.53 -5.24 -0.18
C LYS A 45 11.65 -4.00 -0.25
N LEU A 46 10.51 -4.08 0.42
CA LEU A 46 9.57 -2.98 0.60
C LEU A 46 9.76 -2.40 2.01
N GLU A 47 9.99 -1.10 2.09
CA GLU A 47 10.07 -0.37 3.35
C GLU A 47 8.98 0.70 3.36
N PHE A 48 8.19 0.69 4.44
CA PHE A 48 7.06 1.57 4.65
C PHE A 48 7.34 2.43 5.87
N ASN A 49 7.49 3.73 5.66
CA ASN A 49 7.73 4.70 6.71
C ASN A 49 6.52 5.64 6.82
N LEU A 50 5.74 5.48 7.88
CA LEU A 50 4.68 6.43 8.20
C LEU A 50 5.33 7.73 8.66
N ARG A 51 5.16 8.82 7.90
CA ARG A 51 5.64 10.14 8.32
C ARG A 51 4.62 10.82 9.23
N ASP A 52 3.35 10.71 8.86
CA ASP A 52 2.23 11.42 9.48
C ASP A 52 0.97 10.53 9.37
N ASP A 53 -0.12 10.91 10.05
CA ASP A 53 -1.41 10.21 10.00
C ASP A 53 -1.99 10.04 8.58
N ASN A 54 -1.51 10.83 7.61
CA ASN A 54 -2.00 10.87 6.24
C ASN A 54 -0.94 10.55 5.17
N PHE A 55 0.34 10.43 5.53
CA PHE A 55 1.42 10.27 4.56
C PHE A 55 2.35 9.12 4.93
N MET A 56 2.49 8.18 3.97
CA MET A 56 3.45 7.09 4.04
C MET A 56 4.46 7.20 2.91
N GLU A 57 5.74 7.17 3.27
CA GLU A 57 6.83 7.02 2.33
C GLU A 57 7.07 5.54 2.09
N VAL A 58 7.06 5.14 0.82
CA VAL A 58 7.29 3.75 0.41
C VAL A 58 8.58 3.70 -0.39
N SER A 59 9.56 2.97 0.14
CA SER A 59 10.82 2.69 -0.55
C SER A 59 10.82 1.26 -1.05
N VAL A 60 11.05 1.07 -2.34
CA VAL A 60 11.07 -0.24 -2.99
C VAL A 60 12.45 -0.50 -3.57
N ASN A 61 13.09 -1.57 -3.10
CA ASN A 61 14.40 -2.00 -3.58
C ASN A 61 14.28 -3.39 -4.22
N PHE A 62 14.61 -3.49 -5.50
CA PHE A 62 14.69 -4.76 -6.22
C PHE A 62 16.14 -5.20 -6.36
N VAL A 63 16.38 -6.48 -6.10
CA VAL A 63 17.64 -7.17 -6.40
C VAL A 63 17.33 -8.18 -7.49
N PHE A 64 18.03 -8.06 -8.61
CA PHE A 64 17.88 -8.96 -9.76
C PHE A 64 18.99 -10.01 -9.76
N ASP A 65 18.70 -11.21 -10.25
CA ASP A 65 19.75 -12.19 -10.56
C ASP A 65 20.52 -11.72 -11.79
N SER A 66 21.77 -11.30 -11.59
CA SER A 66 22.63 -10.86 -12.68
C SER A 66 23.14 -12.07 -13.46
N LEU A 67 22.48 -12.45 -14.55
CA LEU A 67 23.00 -13.47 -15.46
C LEU A 67 23.95 -12.90 -16.52
N SER A 68 24.11 -11.58 -16.64
CA SER A 68 25.17 -11.01 -17.49
C SER A 68 25.48 -9.55 -17.18
N LEU A 69 26.73 -9.21 -17.42
CA LEU A 69 27.43 -7.95 -17.14
C LEU A 69 27.05 -6.88 -18.17
N GLN A 70 25.75 -6.61 -18.31
CA GLN A 70 25.23 -5.54 -19.18
C GLN A 70 24.69 -4.41 -18.31
N ASN A 71 25.29 -3.22 -18.45
CA ASN A 71 24.71 -1.99 -17.90
C ASN A 71 23.37 -1.78 -18.60
N LEU A 72 22.29 -2.05 -17.88
CA LEU A 72 20.93 -2.06 -18.43
C LEU A 72 20.16 -0.93 -17.74
N ASP A 73 19.89 0.13 -18.49
CA ASP A 73 19.02 1.22 -18.05
C ASP A 73 17.57 0.69 -18.03
N MET A 74 17.09 0.33 -16.85
CA MET A 74 15.72 -0.15 -16.66
C MET A 74 14.77 1.03 -16.48
N THR A 75 13.80 1.15 -17.39
CA THR A 75 12.70 2.11 -17.27
C THR A 75 11.46 1.39 -16.77
N PHE A 76 10.82 1.92 -15.73
CA PHE A 76 9.57 1.42 -15.20
C PHE A 76 8.42 2.37 -15.58
N LEU A 77 7.25 1.83 -15.93
CA LEU A 77 6.03 2.64 -15.97
C LEU A 77 5.37 2.61 -14.60
N LYS A 78 5.07 3.81 -14.10
CA LYS A 78 4.04 4.01 -13.09
C LYS A 78 2.70 4.09 -13.82
N LYS A 79 1.75 3.21 -13.50
CA LYS A 79 0.43 3.16 -14.14
C LYS A 79 -0.63 3.56 -13.12
N SER A 80 -0.95 4.86 -13.10
CA SER A 80 -2.00 5.48 -12.28
C SER A 80 -3.40 5.00 -12.65
#